data_AF-A0A3P3XSH7-F1
#
_entry.id   AF-A0A3P3XSH7-F1
#
_cell.length_a   1.000
_cell.length_b   1.000
_cell.length_c   1.000
_cell.angle_alpha   90.00
_cell.angle_beta   90.00
_cell.angle_gamma   90.00
#
_symmetry.space_group_name_H-M   'P 1'
#
loop_
_entity.id
_entity.type
_entity.pdbx_description
1 polymer ?
#
loop_
_entity_poly.entity_id
_entity_poly.type
_entity_poly.pdbx_seq_one_letter_code
_entity_poly.pdbx_strand_id
1 'polypeptide(L)'
;MAGELAMGEKELIRAKVMEQVVQQQLTLKEAEKLRECHGIEIDHETLRRWLRAAGLWERERRGSPCCLMNMVDDATGITFSFFCEEETTSDAMRLLWRWIEQYGIPQALYCDKKNAFVLTREPTIAEQLERNHGVYQDRLIKELRLAGISTIEEATRFLREVYLPKINTKFAKTPAQPEDAHVPLIHPTSLEDILCYETPRVVSNDYVVSYKCRPLQMQRHNRLLPTPKAQVTVRELLDGRIKLLYHERELEYVELEKPFRKEELASRSA
;
A
#
# COMPACT_ATOMS: atom_id res chain seq x y z
N MET A 1 40.02 24.42 -4.71
CA MET A 1 41.25 23.63 -4.92
C MET A 1 41.10 22.33 -4.14
N ALA A 2 40.75 21.24 -4.82
CA ALA A 2 40.66 19.94 -4.17
C ALA A 2 42.09 19.42 -3.95
N GLY A 3 42.52 19.39 -2.69
CA GLY A 3 43.81 18.81 -2.32
C GLY A 3 43.81 17.32 -2.61
N GLU A 4 44.81 16.85 -3.36
CA GLU A 4 45.11 15.43 -3.46
C GLU A 4 45.49 14.91 -2.07
N LEU A 5 44.54 14.28 -1.37
CA LEU A 5 44.79 13.53 -0.14
C LEU A 5 45.90 12.49 -0.39
N ALA A 6 46.91 12.47 0.49
CA ALA A 6 48.04 11.57 0.39
C ALA A 6 47.58 10.11 0.40
N MET A 7 48.27 9.22 -0.33
CA MET A 7 47.87 7.82 -0.53
C MET A 7 47.61 7.06 0.79
N GLY A 8 48.39 7.36 1.84
CA GLY A 8 48.22 6.77 3.17
C GLY A 8 47.00 7.27 3.97
N GLU A 9 46.56 8.52 3.76
CA GLU A 9 45.33 9.03 4.40
C GLU A 9 44.09 8.37 3.80
N LYS A 10 44.10 8.12 2.48
CA LYS A 10 43.02 7.40 1.79
C LYS A 10 42.89 5.96 2.29
N GLU A 11 44.00 5.28 2.57
CA GLU A 11 43.98 3.92 3.11
C GLU A 11 43.47 3.87 4.55
N LEU A 12 43.86 4.83 5.39
CA LEU A 12 43.34 4.94 6.77
C LEU A 12 41.84 5.23 6.80
N ILE A 13 41.37 6.13 5.94
CA ILE A 13 39.94 6.45 5.79
C ILE A 13 39.19 5.22 5.28
N ARG A 14 39.72 4.54 4.26
CA ARG A 14 39.13 3.31 3.73
C ARG A 14 39.02 2.24 4.81
N ALA A 15 40.05 2.03 5.63
CA ALA A 15 40.03 1.06 6.72
C ALA A 15 38.94 1.35 7.76
N LYS A 16 38.82 2.60 8.22
CA LYS A 16 37.77 3.03 9.16
C LYS A 16 36.36 2.87 8.59
N VAL A 17 36.18 3.24 7.32
CA VAL A 17 34.90 3.06 6.62
C VAL A 17 34.54 1.58 6.53
N MET A 18 35.49 0.71 6.18
CA MET A 18 35.24 -0.73 6.10
C MET A 18 34.89 -1.35 7.46
N GLU A 19 35.57 -0.95 8.53
CA GLU A 19 35.28 -1.40 9.89
C GLU A 19 33.84 -1.05 10.31
N GLN A 20 33.39 0.18 10.03
CA GLN A 20 32.01 0.60 10.30
C GLN A 20 30.98 -0.13 9.45
N VAL A 21 31.26 -0.32 8.15
CA VAL A 21 30.33 -0.98 7.22
C VAL A 21 30.07 -2.44 7.62
N VAL A 22 31.11 -3.15 8.06
CA VAL A 22 31.00 -4.54 8.53
C VAL A 22 30.17 -4.66 9.80
N GLN A 23 30.20 -3.63 10.67
CA GLN A 23 29.45 -3.67 11.94
C GLN A 23 27.96 -3.31 11.81
N GLN A 24 27.53 -2.63 10.75
CA GLN A 24 26.21 -1.98 10.73
C GLN A 24 25.33 -2.25 9.48
N GLN A 25 25.78 -3.02 8.47
CA GLN A 25 25.00 -3.35 7.24
C GLN A 25 24.28 -2.15 6.60
N LEU A 26 25.02 -1.25 5.94
CA LEU A 26 24.58 0.14 5.71
C LEU A 26 24.34 0.55 4.25
N THR A 27 23.68 1.71 4.05
CA THR A 27 23.23 2.26 2.74
C THR A 27 23.72 3.70 2.48
N LEU A 28 23.53 4.18 1.23
CA LEU A 28 24.00 5.44 0.59
C LEU A 28 24.04 6.76 1.40
N LYS A 29 23.33 6.92 2.53
CA LYS A 29 23.27 8.20 3.29
C LYS A 29 24.47 8.43 4.23
N GLU A 30 25.57 7.68 4.09
CA GLU A 30 26.68 7.71 5.06
C GLU A 30 27.90 8.53 4.67
N ALA A 31 28.00 9.00 3.43
CA ALA A 31 29.00 10.05 3.15
C ALA A 31 28.73 11.29 4.03
N GLU A 32 27.46 11.60 4.28
CA GLU A 32 27.02 12.67 5.18
C GLU A 32 27.33 12.35 6.65
N LYS A 33 27.08 11.11 7.10
CA LYS A 33 27.35 10.68 8.49
C LYS A 33 28.85 10.57 8.80
N LEU A 34 29.68 10.20 7.83
CA LEU A 34 31.15 10.22 7.93
C LEU A 34 31.68 11.66 8.05
N ARG A 35 31.05 12.60 7.36
CA ARG A 35 31.33 14.03 7.50
C ARG A 35 30.96 14.55 8.89
N GLU A 36 29.79 14.17 9.41
CA GLU A 36 29.33 14.60 10.75
C GLU A 36 30.13 13.98 11.90
N CYS A 37 30.33 12.66 11.91
CA CYS A 37 30.98 11.96 13.03
C CYS A 37 32.51 12.07 13.00
N HIS A 38 33.11 12.22 11.82
CA HIS A 38 34.56 12.10 11.66
C HIS A 38 35.19 13.26 10.87
N GLY A 39 34.42 14.23 10.39
CA GLY A 39 34.93 15.36 9.60
C GLY A 39 35.45 14.95 8.21
N ILE A 40 35.10 13.76 7.74
CA ILE A 40 35.63 13.16 6.52
C ILE A 40 34.65 13.42 5.36
N GLU A 41 35.04 14.27 4.40
CA GLU A 41 34.32 14.46 3.14
C GLU A 41 34.79 13.44 2.10
N ILE A 42 33.90 12.53 1.69
CA ILE A 42 34.13 11.59 0.59
C ILE A 42 33.00 11.74 -0.40
N ASP A 43 33.34 11.84 -1.68
CA ASP A 43 32.37 11.82 -2.76
C ASP A 43 31.60 10.48 -2.80
N HIS A 44 30.28 10.54 -2.99
CA HIS A 44 29.40 9.37 -2.95
C HIS A 44 29.80 8.27 -3.95
N GLU A 45 30.34 8.64 -5.12
CA GLU A 45 30.77 7.67 -6.12
C GLU A 45 32.08 6.98 -5.73
N THR A 46 32.96 7.67 -4.98
CA THR A 46 34.18 7.09 -4.41
C THR A 46 33.85 6.06 -3.33
N LEU A 47 32.95 6.40 -2.40
CA LEU A 47 32.48 5.49 -1.36
C LEU A 47 31.82 4.25 -1.98
N ARG A 48 30.96 4.44 -2.98
CA ARG A 48 30.29 3.35 -3.71
C ARG A 48 31.30 2.41 -4.38
N ARG A 49 32.34 2.94 -5.01
CA ARG A 49 33.40 2.12 -5.65
C ARG A 49 34.15 1.27 -4.64
N TRP A 50 34.50 1.83 -3.48
CA TRP A 50 35.19 1.08 -2.42
C TRP A 50 34.33 -0.07 -1.89
N LEU A 51 33.05 0.19 -1.63
CA LEU A 51 32.14 -0.81 -1.09
C LEU A 51 31.86 -1.94 -2.09
N ARG A 52 31.77 -1.62 -3.39
CA ARG A 52 31.70 -2.65 -4.46
C ARG A 52 32.97 -3.49 -4.53
N ALA A 53 34.14 -2.85 -4.47
CA ALA A 53 35.42 -3.55 -4.53
C ALA A 53 35.65 -4.48 -3.33
N ALA A 54 35.05 -4.18 -2.18
CA ALA A 54 35.09 -5.02 -0.99
C ALA A 54 34.00 -6.11 -0.95
N GLY A 55 33.14 -6.21 -1.96
CA GLY A 55 32.01 -7.15 -1.96
C GLY A 55 30.92 -6.81 -0.93
N LEU A 56 31.01 -5.65 -0.27
CA LEU A 56 30.05 -5.17 0.74
C LEU A 56 28.86 -4.41 0.10
N TRP A 57 28.84 -4.32 -1.23
CA TRP A 57 27.79 -3.68 -2.01
C TRP A 57 27.37 -4.58 -3.15
N GLU A 58 26.60 -5.61 -2.83
CA GLU A 58 25.78 -6.29 -3.83
C GLU A 58 24.46 -5.53 -3.99
N ARG A 59 23.94 -5.47 -5.23
CA ARG A 59 22.53 -5.11 -5.43
C ARG A 59 21.72 -6.26 -4.84
N GLU A 60 21.42 -6.14 -3.55
CA GLU A 60 20.45 -7.02 -2.91
C GLU A 60 19.19 -7.00 -3.76
N ARG A 61 18.69 -8.19 -4.11
CA ARG A 61 17.57 -8.33 -5.03
C ARG A 61 16.44 -7.46 -4.48
N ARG A 62 15.92 -6.55 -5.31
CA ARG A 62 14.65 -5.89 -5.01
C ARG A 62 13.67 -7.03 -4.75
N GLY A 63 13.17 -7.13 -3.52
CA GLY A 63 12.00 -7.95 -3.23
C GLY A 63 10.87 -7.57 -4.20
N SER A 64 9.84 -8.41 -4.29
CA SER A 64 8.67 -8.10 -5.11
C SER A 64 8.21 -6.66 -4.81
N PRO A 65 7.91 -5.86 -5.85
CA PRO A 65 7.40 -4.51 -5.62
C PRO A 65 6.17 -4.58 -4.73
N CYS A 66 6.10 -3.66 -3.77
CA CYS A 66 4.95 -3.50 -2.90
C CYS A 66 4.61 -2.01 -2.79
N CYS A 67 3.36 -1.75 -2.45
CA CYS A 67 2.79 -0.43 -2.25
C CYS A 67 2.43 -0.24 -0.78
N LEU A 68 2.64 0.97 -0.26
CA LEU A 68 2.20 1.34 1.08
C LEU A 68 0.88 2.11 0.96
N MET A 69 -0.20 1.49 1.40
CA MET A 69 -1.49 2.15 1.54
C MET A 69 -1.49 2.94 2.84
N ASN A 70 -1.85 4.22 2.78
CA ASN A 70 -1.75 5.13 3.91
C ASN A 70 -2.96 6.05 4.03
N MET A 71 -3.46 6.21 5.25
CA MET A 71 -4.50 7.16 5.63
C MET A 71 -4.06 7.90 6.88
N VAL A 72 -4.30 9.21 6.92
CA VAL A 72 -3.88 10.09 8.01
C VAL A 72 -5.08 10.92 8.42
N ASP A 73 -5.32 10.99 9.72
CA ASP A 73 -6.24 11.94 10.33
C ASP A 73 -5.57 13.31 10.36
N ASP A 74 -6.17 14.30 9.71
CA ASP A 74 -5.63 15.64 9.60
C ASP A 74 -5.76 16.46 10.90
N ALA A 75 -6.73 16.13 11.75
CA ALA A 75 -6.91 16.78 13.03
C ALA A 75 -5.88 16.29 14.06
N THR A 76 -5.66 14.98 14.14
CA THR A 76 -4.79 14.37 15.16
C THR A 76 -3.38 14.04 14.67
N GLY A 77 -3.18 13.91 13.36
CA GLY A 77 -1.94 13.40 12.77
C GLY A 77 -1.77 11.88 12.93
N ILE A 78 -2.78 11.18 13.45
CA ILE A 78 -2.75 9.72 13.59
C ILE A 78 -2.72 9.09 12.20
N THR A 79 -1.76 8.20 12.01
CA THR A 79 -1.54 7.50 10.75
C THR A 79 -1.94 6.03 10.87
N PHE A 80 -2.62 5.53 9.84
CA PHE A 80 -2.91 4.12 9.64
C PHE A 80 -2.41 3.68 8.27
N SER A 81 -1.65 2.60 8.23
CA SER A 81 -1.03 2.13 6.98
C SER A 81 -0.88 0.61 6.95
N PHE A 82 -0.82 0.04 5.75
CA PHE A 82 -0.43 -1.36 5.52
C PHE A 82 0.21 -1.54 4.14
N PHE A 83 0.95 -2.63 3.95
CA PHE A 83 1.56 -2.97 2.66
C PHE A 83 0.65 -3.87 1.83
N CYS A 84 0.60 -3.63 0.52
CA CYS A 84 -0.05 -4.47 -0.47
C CYS A 84 0.90 -4.72 -1.66
N GLU A 85 0.61 -5.71 -2.49
CA GLU A 85 1.42 -6.02 -3.68
C GLU A 85 1.32 -4.92 -4.73
N GLU A 86 0.11 -4.37 -4.93
CA GLU A 86 -0.19 -3.37 -5.94
C GLU A 86 -1.11 -2.28 -5.38
N GLU A 87 -1.04 -1.08 -5.93
CA GLU A 87 -1.98 0.00 -5.61
C GLU A 87 -3.31 -0.25 -6.32
N THR A 88 -4.24 -0.95 -5.65
CA THR A 88 -5.56 -1.23 -6.20
C THR A 88 -6.67 -0.46 -5.49
N THR A 89 -7.79 -0.24 -6.20
CA THR A 89 -9.01 0.30 -5.58
C THR A 89 -9.49 -0.59 -4.43
N SER A 90 -9.33 -1.91 -4.54
CA SER A 90 -9.73 -2.84 -3.48
C SER A 90 -8.91 -2.64 -2.21
N ASP A 91 -7.62 -2.29 -2.33
CA ASP A 91 -6.76 -2.00 -1.19
C ASP A 91 -7.09 -0.64 -0.58
N ALA A 92 -7.49 0.35 -1.38
CA ALA A 92 -8.01 1.61 -0.87
C ALA A 92 -9.33 1.41 -0.10
N MET A 93 -10.22 0.54 -0.60
CA MET A 93 -11.45 0.15 0.12
C MET A 93 -11.12 -0.60 1.42
N ARG A 94 -10.15 -1.51 1.42
CA ARG A 94 -9.68 -2.21 2.64
C ARG A 94 -9.05 -1.26 3.65
N LEU A 95 -8.33 -0.24 3.19
CA LEU A 95 -7.76 0.80 4.03
C LEU A 95 -8.87 1.54 4.78
N LEU A 96 -9.86 2.03 4.03
CA LEU A 96 -11.01 2.72 4.59
C LEU A 96 -11.82 1.80 5.53
N TRP A 97 -12.02 0.56 5.13
CA TRP A 97 -12.69 -0.44 5.96
C TRP A 97 -12.06 -0.55 7.35
N ARG A 98 -10.74 -0.82 7.38
CA ARG A 98 -10.01 -0.99 8.63
C ARG A 98 -9.98 0.29 9.46
N TRP A 99 -9.95 1.45 8.80
CA TRP A 99 -10.12 2.73 9.48
C TRP A 99 -11.47 2.82 10.19
N ILE A 100 -12.56 2.51 9.48
CA ILE A 100 -13.92 2.56 10.02
C ILE A 100 -14.09 1.59 11.20
N GLU A 101 -13.52 0.39 11.12
CA GLU A 101 -13.56 -0.57 12.23
C GLU A 101 -12.84 -0.10 13.49
N GLN A 102 -11.77 0.69 13.34
CA GLN A 102 -10.95 1.14 14.47
C GLN A 102 -11.43 2.48 15.05
N TYR A 103 -11.84 3.41 14.19
CA TYR A 103 -12.10 4.81 14.58
C TYR A 103 -13.53 5.27 14.25
N GLY A 104 -14.25 4.57 13.38
CA GLY A 104 -15.57 4.98 12.89
C GLY A 104 -15.52 5.66 11.52
N ILE A 105 -16.70 6.07 11.03
CA ILE A 105 -16.86 6.67 9.70
C ILE A 105 -16.30 8.09 9.73
N PRO A 106 -15.26 8.41 8.94
CA PRO A 106 -14.73 9.76 8.87
C PRO A 106 -15.77 10.72 8.28
N GLN A 107 -15.82 11.95 8.79
CA GLN A 107 -16.74 12.98 8.30
C GLN A 107 -16.45 13.36 6.84
N ALA A 108 -15.18 13.34 6.43
CA ALA A 108 -14.74 13.65 5.08
C ALA A 108 -13.55 12.78 4.67
N LEU A 109 -13.48 12.45 3.39
CA LEU A 109 -12.36 11.72 2.77
C LEU A 109 -11.85 12.54 1.60
N TYR A 110 -10.55 12.75 1.56
CA TYR A 110 -9.90 13.39 0.43
C TYR A 110 -8.56 12.72 0.13
N CYS A 111 -8.32 12.45 -1.15
CA CYS A 111 -6.98 12.12 -1.60
C CYS A 111 -6.18 13.40 -1.60
N ASP A 112 -4.95 13.36 -1.10
CA ASP A 112 -4.01 14.48 -1.22
C ASP A 112 -3.78 14.75 -2.72
N LYS A 113 -4.53 15.71 -3.28
CA LYS A 113 -4.22 16.27 -4.59
C LYS A 113 -2.87 16.91 -4.38
N LYS A 114 -1.87 16.51 -5.18
CA LYS A 114 -0.46 16.95 -5.30
C LYS A 114 -0.12 18.47 -5.15
N ASN A 115 -1.02 19.32 -4.70
CA ASN A 115 -0.90 20.76 -4.61
C ASN A 115 -1.00 21.32 -3.18
N ALA A 116 -1.14 20.52 -2.11
CA ALA A 116 -1.16 21.06 -0.73
C ALA A 116 0.19 21.68 -0.27
N PHE A 117 1.29 21.40 -0.98
CA PHE A 117 2.64 21.86 -0.61
C PHE A 117 3.30 22.80 -1.63
N VAL A 118 2.54 23.51 -2.47
CA VAL A 118 3.07 24.72 -3.10
C VAL A 118 2.98 25.83 -2.05
N LEU A 119 3.98 25.87 -1.16
CA LEU A 119 4.24 27.05 -0.36
C LEU A 119 4.54 28.18 -1.35
N THR A 120 3.62 29.15 -1.47
CA THR A 120 3.86 30.41 -2.22
C THR A 120 4.87 31.31 -1.52
N ARG A 121 5.37 30.89 -0.35
CA ARG A 121 6.49 31.48 0.38
C ARG A 121 7.75 30.62 0.23
N GLU A 122 8.91 31.26 0.24
CA GLU A 122 10.17 30.51 0.32
C GLU A 122 10.21 29.67 1.61
N PRO A 123 10.51 28.35 1.50
CA PRO A 123 10.58 27.48 2.66
C PRO A 123 11.75 27.88 3.56
N THR A 124 11.52 27.87 4.87
CA THR A 124 12.55 28.22 5.87
C THR A 124 13.69 27.20 5.85
N ILE A 125 14.90 27.58 6.29
CA ILE A 125 16.06 26.68 6.37
C ILE A 125 15.73 25.39 7.15
N ALA A 126 14.92 25.49 8.22
CA ALA A 126 14.46 24.31 8.97
C ALA A 126 13.56 23.38 8.14
N GLU A 127 12.64 23.94 7.35
CA GLU A 127 11.75 23.18 6.45
C GLU A 127 12.53 22.57 5.26
N GLN A 128 13.55 23.27 4.78
CA GLN A 128 14.49 22.75 3.78
C GLN A 128 15.34 21.62 4.37
N LEU A 129 15.77 21.73 5.63
CA LEU A 129 16.47 20.66 6.33
C LEU A 129 15.55 19.44 6.49
N GLU A 130 14.30 19.61 6.93
CA GLU A 130 13.34 18.51 7.02
C GLU A 130 13.06 17.84 5.67
N ARG A 131 12.99 18.62 4.58
CA ARG A 131 12.88 18.08 3.20
C ARG A 131 14.12 17.32 2.76
N ASN A 132 15.32 17.79 3.13
CA ASN A 132 16.59 17.13 2.82
C ASN A 132 16.81 15.84 3.63
N HIS A 133 16.13 15.66 4.76
CA HIS A 133 16.21 14.44 5.55
C HIS A 133 15.50 13.24 4.89
N GLY A 134 14.88 13.45 3.72
CA GLY A 134 14.08 12.46 3.01
C GLY A 134 12.70 12.37 3.63
N VAL A 135 11.68 12.17 2.79
CA VAL A 135 10.31 11.90 3.25
C VAL A 135 10.38 10.75 4.24
N TYR A 136 9.57 10.73 5.32
CA TYR A 136 9.57 9.61 6.29
C TYR A 136 9.46 8.22 5.64
N GLN A 137 8.88 8.18 4.44
CA GLN A 137 8.85 7.02 3.55
C GLN A 137 10.25 6.43 3.28
N ASP A 138 11.28 7.26 3.08
CA ASP A 138 12.67 6.82 2.95
C ASP A 138 13.22 6.20 4.23
N ARG A 139 12.76 6.67 5.40
CA ARG A 139 13.17 6.15 6.70
C ARG A 139 12.51 4.79 6.98
N LEU A 140 11.25 4.61 6.61
CA LEU A 140 10.56 3.33 6.71
C LEU A 140 11.32 2.23 5.95
N ILE A 141 11.72 2.52 4.70
CA ILE A 141 12.49 1.56 3.88
C ILE A 141 13.80 1.16 4.57
N LYS A 142 14.46 2.10 5.24
CA LYS A 142 15.71 1.81 5.98
C LYS A 142 15.47 0.98 7.23
N GLU A 143 14.43 1.30 8.00
CA GLU A 143 14.10 0.56 9.22
C GLU A 143 13.68 -0.89 8.88
N LEU A 144 12.95 -1.10 7.78
CA LEU A 144 12.64 -2.44 7.27
C LEU A 144 13.89 -3.22 6.88
N ARG A 145 14.86 -2.57 6.21
CA ARG A 145 16.13 -3.20 5.84
C ARG A 145 16.98 -3.56 7.05
N LEU A 146 17.07 -2.66 8.04
CA LEU A 146 17.79 -2.93 9.29
C LEU A 146 17.17 -4.09 10.09
N ALA A 147 15.85 -4.27 9.98
CA ALA A 147 15.14 -5.40 10.58
C ALA A 147 15.23 -6.70 9.75
N GLY A 148 15.87 -6.68 8.58
CA GLY A 148 15.98 -7.85 7.70
C GLY A 148 14.64 -8.31 7.10
N ILE A 149 13.64 -7.42 7.05
CA ILE A 149 12.29 -7.77 6.61
C ILE A 149 12.22 -7.82 5.09
N SER A 150 11.70 -8.93 4.55
CA SER A 150 11.61 -9.17 3.11
C SER A 150 10.23 -9.59 2.61
N THR A 151 9.26 -9.75 3.51
CA THR A 151 7.88 -10.14 3.19
C THR A 151 6.86 -9.05 3.56
N ILE A 152 5.72 -9.02 2.87
CA ILE A 152 4.65 -8.03 3.09
C ILE A 152 4.01 -8.22 4.47
N GLU A 153 3.86 -9.47 4.91
CA GLU A 153 3.28 -9.84 6.20
C GLU A 153 4.15 -9.32 7.35
N GLU A 154 5.45 -9.58 7.29
CA GLU A 154 6.41 -9.09 8.28
C GLU A 154 6.52 -7.57 8.25
N ALA A 155 6.53 -6.96 7.06
CA ALA A 155 6.55 -5.51 6.92
C ALA A 155 5.31 -4.87 7.52
N THR A 156 4.13 -5.45 7.29
CA THR A 156 2.87 -4.98 7.87
C THR A 156 2.85 -5.15 9.39
N ARG A 157 3.39 -6.25 9.93
CA ARG A 157 3.53 -6.45 11.37
C ARG A 157 4.46 -5.41 12.00
N PHE A 158 5.67 -5.23 11.44
CA PHE A 158 6.63 -4.23 11.90
C PHE A 158 6.05 -2.81 11.84
N LEU A 159 5.34 -2.51 10.76
CA LEU A 159 4.66 -1.24 10.58
C LEU A 159 3.68 -0.98 11.71
N ARG A 160 2.82 -1.96 12.04
CA ARG A 160 1.80 -1.83 13.09
C ARG A 160 2.38 -1.79 14.51
N GLU A 161 3.35 -2.64 14.81
CA GLU A 161 3.83 -2.84 16.17
C GLU A 161 4.94 -1.86 16.57
N VAL A 162 5.76 -1.44 15.61
CA VAL A 162 6.99 -0.68 15.89
C VAL A 162 6.95 0.70 15.27
N TYR A 163 6.61 0.81 13.98
CA TYR A 163 6.78 2.05 13.23
C TYR A 163 5.63 3.04 13.48
N LEU A 164 4.37 2.60 13.34
CA LEU A 164 3.19 3.44 13.52
C LEU A 164 3.10 4.04 14.94
N PRO A 165 3.35 3.29 16.04
CA PRO A 165 3.35 3.90 17.37
C PRO A 165 4.41 5.00 17.51
N LYS A 166 5.63 4.78 17.00
CA LYS A 166 6.70 5.79 17.01
C LYS A 166 6.33 7.04 16.21
N ILE A 167 5.73 6.86 15.03
CA ILE A 167 5.26 7.97 14.20
C ILE A 167 4.13 8.71 14.88
N ASN A 168 3.11 8.00 15.36
CA ASN A 168 1.95 8.61 15.99
C ASN A 168 2.37 9.37 17.25
N THR A 169 3.32 8.87 18.05
CA THR A 169 3.88 9.66 19.17
C THR A 169 4.59 10.92 18.71
N LYS A 170 5.31 10.88 17.59
CA LYS A 170 6.12 12.01 17.12
C LYS A 170 5.30 13.08 16.38
N PHE A 171 4.26 12.67 15.67
CA PHE A 171 3.45 13.52 14.81
C PHE A 171 2.05 13.78 15.32
N ALA A 172 1.64 13.15 16.43
CA ALA A 172 0.41 13.49 17.11
C ALA A 172 0.40 14.98 17.41
N LYS A 173 -0.64 15.64 16.92
CA LYS A 173 -0.95 17.03 17.22
C LYS A 173 -2.16 17.04 18.14
N THR A 174 -2.18 18.01 19.05
CA THR A 174 -3.42 18.33 19.74
C THR A 174 -4.40 18.86 18.69
N PRO A 175 -5.58 18.22 18.53
CA PRO A 175 -6.53 18.65 17.52
C PRO A 175 -7.05 20.05 17.86
N ALA A 176 -7.36 20.83 16.83
CA ALA A 176 -7.88 22.20 17.00
C ALA A 176 -9.27 22.20 17.66
N GLN A 177 -10.04 21.13 17.44
CA GLN A 177 -11.32 20.85 18.06
C GLN A 177 -11.20 19.52 18.82
N PRO A 178 -11.57 19.45 20.12
CA PRO A 178 -11.44 18.25 20.92
C PRO A 178 -12.50 17.18 20.58
N GLU A 179 -13.54 17.53 19.84
CA GLU A 179 -14.61 16.61 19.46
C GLU A 179 -14.15 15.62 18.39
N ASP A 180 -14.47 14.34 18.59
CA ASP A 180 -14.27 13.32 17.57
C ASP A 180 -15.34 13.47 16.48
N ALA A 181 -14.89 13.77 15.26
CA ALA A 181 -15.75 13.92 14.09
C ALA A 181 -16.15 12.58 13.45
N HIS A 182 -15.64 11.45 13.95
CA HIS A 182 -16.03 10.14 13.45
C HIS A 182 -17.46 9.77 13.88
N VAL A 183 -18.24 9.28 12.92
CA VAL A 183 -19.58 8.78 13.18
C VAL A 183 -19.51 7.27 13.45
N PRO A 184 -20.08 6.76 14.56
CA PRO A 184 -20.10 5.33 14.80
C PRO A 184 -20.90 4.62 13.70
N LEU A 185 -20.54 3.38 13.39
CA LEU A 185 -21.32 2.55 12.48
C LEU A 185 -22.62 2.11 13.18
N ILE A 186 -23.70 2.88 13.03
CA ILE A 186 -24.98 2.67 13.73
C ILE A 186 -25.80 1.52 13.13
N HIS A 187 -25.60 1.22 11.84
CA HIS A 187 -26.35 0.18 11.15
C HIS A 187 -25.53 -1.08 10.87
N PRO A 188 -26.13 -2.27 10.98
CA PRO A 188 -25.53 -3.53 10.54
C PRO A 188 -25.53 -3.69 9.02
N THR A 189 -25.87 -2.64 8.24
CA THR A 189 -25.65 -2.66 6.79
C THR A 189 -24.17 -2.88 6.58
N SER A 190 -23.85 -4.08 6.13
CA SER A 190 -22.49 -4.59 6.09
C SER A 190 -21.62 -3.60 5.33
N LEU A 191 -20.46 -3.20 5.87
CA LEU A 191 -19.46 -2.47 5.09
C LEU A 191 -19.15 -3.23 3.77
N GLU A 192 -19.41 -4.55 3.74
CA GLU A 192 -19.35 -5.40 2.55
C GLU A 192 -20.23 -4.88 1.42
N ASP A 193 -21.40 -4.34 1.72
CA ASP A 193 -22.36 -3.86 0.73
C ASP A 193 -22.06 -2.43 0.26
N ILE A 194 -21.28 -1.67 1.03
CA ILE A 194 -20.87 -0.30 0.71
C ILE A 194 -19.55 -0.30 -0.07
N LEU A 195 -18.57 -1.05 0.43
CA LEU A 195 -17.23 -1.16 -0.12
C LEU A 195 -17.14 -2.38 -1.04
N CYS A 196 -17.80 -2.31 -2.18
CA CYS A 196 -17.87 -3.39 -3.16
C CYS A 196 -17.79 -2.88 -4.60
N TYR A 197 -17.66 -3.80 -5.54
CA TYR A 197 -17.79 -3.50 -6.96
C TYR A 197 -19.19 -3.82 -7.44
N GLU A 198 -19.90 -2.81 -7.94
CA GLU A 198 -21.19 -3.01 -8.61
C GLU A 198 -21.02 -2.95 -10.11
N THR A 199 -21.59 -3.94 -10.81
CA THR A 199 -21.57 -3.99 -12.26
C THR A 199 -22.95 -4.35 -12.78
N PRO A 200 -23.61 -3.47 -13.56
CA PRO A 200 -24.86 -3.80 -14.21
C PRO A 200 -24.63 -4.89 -15.27
N ARG A 201 -25.49 -5.90 -15.26
CA ARG A 201 -25.51 -7.00 -16.22
C ARG A 201 -26.92 -7.23 -16.72
N VAL A 202 -27.01 -7.79 -17.92
CA VAL A 202 -28.28 -8.12 -18.56
C VAL A 202 -28.52 -9.61 -18.43
N VAL A 203 -29.74 -9.96 -18.04
CA VAL A 203 -30.18 -11.34 -17.89
C VAL A 203 -30.44 -11.96 -19.26
N SER A 204 -29.87 -13.13 -19.53
CA SER A 204 -30.13 -13.88 -20.76
C SER A 204 -31.56 -14.45 -20.77
N ASN A 205 -32.00 -15.02 -21.91
CA ASN A 205 -33.35 -15.60 -22.01
C ASN A 205 -33.57 -16.81 -21.09
N ASP A 206 -32.47 -17.44 -20.72
CA ASP A 206 -32.31 -18.61 -19.87
C ASP A 206 -32.05 -18.23 -18.39
N TYR A 207 -32.22 -16.96 -18.01
CA TYR A 207 -32.02 -16.46 -16.64
C TYR A 207 -30.58 -16.63 -16.13
N VAL A 208 -29.61 -16.56 -17.06
CA VAL A 208 -28.17 -16.59 -16.75
C VAL A 208 -27.59 -15.19 -16.86
N VAL A 209 -26.67 -14.88 -15.94
CA VAL A 209 -25.85 -13.67 -15.99
C VAL A 209 -24.38 -14.08 -16.08
N SER A 210 -23.66 -13.58 -17.07
CA SER A 210 -22.22 -13.79 -17.18
C SER A 210 -21.46 -12.67 -16.48
N TYR A 211 -20.59 -13.04 -15.54
CA TYR A 211 -19.73 -12.10 -14.84
C TYR A 211 -18.30 -12.66 -14.74
N LYS A 212 -17.30 -11.94 -15.25
CA LYS A 212 -15.89 -12.39 -15.29
C LYS A 212 -15.72 -13.82 -15.84
N CYS A 213 -16.45 -14.15 -16.90
CA CYS A 213 -16.50 -15.49 -17.51
C CYS A 213 -17.10 -16.61 -16.63
N ARG A 214 -17.83 -16.26 -15.56
CA ARG A 214 -18.57 -17.17 -14.69
C ARG A 214 -20.07 -17.04 -15.01
N PRO A 215 -20.73 -18.09 -15.51
CA PRO A 215 -22.17 -18.08 -15.76
C PRO A 215 -22.94 -18.33 -14.45
N LEU A 216 -23.75 -17.37 -14.04
CA LEU A 216 -24.54 -17.39 -12.81
C LEU A 216 -26.01 -17.61 -13.17
N GLN A 217 -26.54 -18.81 -12.91
CA GLN A 217 -27.93 -19.18 -13.18
C GLN A 217 -28.81 -18.81 -11.98
N MET A 218 -29.82 -17.97 -12.20
CA MET A 218 -30.78 -17.62 -11.14
C MET A 218 -31.67 -18.80 -10.80
N GLN A 219 -31.94 -18.98 -9.50
CA GLN A 219 -32.84 -20.01 -9.03
C GLN A 219 -34.31 -19.66 -9.27
N ARG A 220 -35.09 -20.66 -9.67
CA ARG A 220 -36.51 -20.46 -10.00
C ARG A 220 -37.39 -20.17 -8.79
N HIS A 221 -36.94 -20.51 -7.58
CA HIS A 221 -37.66 -20.23 -6.34
C HIS A 221 -37.46 -18.79 -5.83
N ASN A 222 -36.68 -17.97 -6.53
CA ASN A 222 -36.59 -16.55 -6.23
C ASN A 222 -37.98 -15.91 -6.35
N ARG A 223 -38.42 -15.24 -5.27
CA ARG A 223 -39.74 -14.62 -5.18
C ARG A 223 -39.96 -13.53 -6.24
N LEU A 224 -38.88 -12.89 -6.69
CA LEU A 224 -38.88 -11.87 -7.72
C LEU A 224 -37.83 -12.24 -8.77
N LEU A 225 -38.26 -12.79 -9.90
CA LEU A 225 -37.38 -13.06 -11.03
C LEU A 225 -37.39 -11.88 -12.01
N PRO A 226 -36.23 -11.40 -12.44
CA PRO A 226 -36.13 -10.40 -13.50
C PRO A 226 -36.65 -10.98 -14.81
N THR A 227 -37.31 -10.16 -15.63
CA THR A 227 -37.69 -10.60 -16.98
C THR A 227 -36.43 -10.86 -17.83
N PRO A 228 -36.51 -11.76 -18.83
CA PRO A 228 -35.47 -11.86 -19.85
C PRO A 228 -35.08 -10.50 -20.40
N LYS A 229 -33.78 -10.24 -20.53
CA LYS A 229 -33.18 -8.96 -20.95
C LYS A 229 -33.34 -7.80 -19.95
N ALA A 230 -33.87 -8.03 -18.76
CA ALA A 230 -33.82 -7.03 -17.70
C ALA A 230 -32.38 -6.82 -17.21
N GLN A 231 -32.14 -5.65 -16.61
CA GLN A 231 -30.88 -5.35 -15.94
C GLN A 231 -30.92 -5.83 -14.48
N VAL A 232 -29.81 -6.38 -14.04
CA VAL A 232 -29.53 -6.78 -12.66
C VAL A 232 -28.15 -6.27 -12.26
N THR A 233 -27.94 -6.05 -10.97
CA THR A 233 -26.65 -5.61 -10.44
C THR A 233 -25.89 -6.81 -9.92
N VAL A 234 -24.70 -7.05 -10.46
CA VAL A 234 -23.75 -8.00 -9.87
C VAL A 234 -22.87 -7.21 -8.91
N ARG A 235 -22.90 -7.60 -7.63
CA ARG A 235 -22.07 -7.02 -6.58
C ARG A 235 -20.97 -8.00 -6.21
N GLU A 236 -19.72 -7.61 -6.38
CA GLU A 236 -18.54 -8.38 -5.96
C GLU A 236 -17.97 -7.74 -4.69
N LEU A 237 -17.92 -8.53 -3.60
CA LEU A 237 -17.39 -8.12 -2.31
C LEU A 237 -15.85 -8.17 -2.32
N LEU A 238 -15.20 -7.52 -1.34
CA LEU A 238 -13.72 -7.45 -1.26
C LEU A 238 -13.02 -8.80 -1.03
N ASP A 239 -13.77 -9.82 -0.60
CA ASP A 239 -13.30 -11.21 -0.44
C ASP A 239 -13.56 -12.09 -1.68
N GLY A 240 -14.17 -11.53 -2.73
CA GLY A 240 -14.49 -12.22 -3.98
C GLY A 240 -15.84 -12.94 -4.00
N ARG A 241 -16.63 -12.90 -2.92
CA ARG A 241 -18.04 -13.35 -2.95
C ARG A 241 -18.85 -12.48 -3.90
N ILE A 242 -19.82 -13.09 -4.57
CA ILE A 242 -20.71 -12.38 -5.51
C ILE A 242 -22.14 -12.44 -4.98
N LYS A 243 -22.79 -11.28 -4.91
CA LYS A 243 -24.24 -11.14 -4.70
C LYS A 243 -24.88 -10.68 -6.02
N LEU A 244 -26.06 -11.19 -6.30
CA LEU A 244 -26.85 -10.79 -7.45
C LEU A 244 -28.07 -10.03 -6.96
N LEU A 245 -28.28 -8.80 -7.43
CA LEU A 245 -29.38 -7.95 -6.97
C LEU A 245 -30.30 -7.56 -8.12
N TYR A 246 -31.61 -7.58 -7.83
CA TYR A 246 -32.65 -7.04 -8.69
C TYR A 246 -33.62 -6.20 -7.86
N HIS A 247 -33.77 -4.91 -8.20
CA HIS A 247 -34.52 -3.93 -7.40
C HIS A 247 -34.15 -3.98 -5.90
N GLU A 248 -32.85 -3.93 -5.62
CA GLU A 248 -32.28 -3.97 -4.25
C GLU A 248 -32.56 -5.27 -3.47
N ARG A 249 -33.12 -6.31 -4.11
CA ARG A 249 -33.31 -7.63 -3.50
C ARG A 249 -32.27 -8.61 -4.00
N GLU A 250 -31.69 -9.36 -3.08
CA GLU A 250 -30.77 -10.44 -3.39
C GLU A 250 -31.48 -11.61 -4.07
N LEU A 251 -30.83 -12.13 -5.11
CA LEU A 251 -31.27 -13.27 -5.90
C LEU A 251 -30.35 -14.45 -5.62
N GLU A 252 -30.94 -15.60 -5.30
CA GLU A 252 -30.20 -16.85 -5.20
C GLU A 252 -29.80 -17.34 -6.59
N TYR A 253 -28.56 -17.78 -6.72
CA TYR A 253 -28.02 -18.28 -7.98
C TYR A 253 -27.14 -19.52 -7.73
N VAL A 254 -26.93 -20.29 -8.79
CA VAL A 254 -25.92 -21.34 -8.85
C VAL A 254 -24.96 -21.01 -9.98
N GLU A 255 -23.66 -21.09 -9.69
CA GLU A 255 -22.64 -20.99 -10.72
C GLU A 255 -22.65 -22.26 -11.55
N LEU A 256 -22.83 -22.11 -12.87
CA LEU A 256 -22.72 -23.22 -13.79
C LEU A 256 -21.25 -23.45 -14.13
N GLU A 257 -20.85 -24.71 -14.21
CA GLU A 257 -19.61 -25.04 -14.91
C GLU A 257 -19.77 -24.61 -16.38
N LYS A 258 -18.74 -23.96 -16.94
CA LYS A 258 -18.79 -23.59 -18.35
C LYS A 258 -19.18 -24.82 -19.17
N PRO A 259 -20.12 -24.72 -20.12
CA PRO A 259 -20.30 -25.82 -21.06
C PRO A 259 -18.96 -26.04 -21.74
N PHE A 260 -18.46 -27.29 -21.66
CA PHE A 260 -17.32 -27.76 -22.43
C PHE A 260 -17.42 -27.20 -23.85
N ARG A 261 -16.37 -26.52 -24.33
CA ARG A 261 -16.32 -26.06 -25.72
C ARG A 261 -16.58 -27.27 -26.62
N LYS A 262 -17.40 -27.06 -27.65
CA LYS A 262 -17.90 -28.03 -28.64
C LYS A 262 -16.84 -28.84 -29.43
N GLU A 263 -15.57 -28.82 -29.04
CA GLU A 263 -14.45 -29.45 -29.75
C GLU A 263 -14.25 -30.94 -29.38
N GLU A 264 -14.78 -31.41 -28.24
CA GLU A 264 -14.59 -32.80 -27.77
C GLU A 264 -15.67 -33.81 -28.23
N LEU A 265 -16.71 -33.37 -28.93
CA LEU A 265 -17.69 -34.28 -29.55
C LEU A 265 -17.22 -34.81 -30.93
N ALA A 266 -16.23 -34.17 -31.54
CA ALA A 266 -15.64 -34.61 -32.80
C ALA A 266 -14.60 -35.74 -32.63
N SER A 267 -14.06 -35.96 -31.42
CA SER A 267 -13.07 -36.99 -31.13
C SER A 267 -13.66 -38.32 -30.62
N ARG A 268 -14.98 -38.38 -30.38
CA ARG A 268 -15.70 -39.60 -29.97
C ARG A 268 -16.64 -40.15 -31.04
N SER A 269 -16.60 -39.59 -32.25
CA SER A 269 -17.36 -40.05 -33.42
C SER A 269 -16.44 -40.54 -34.55
N ALA A 270 -15.19 -40.88 -34.24
CA ALA A 270 -14.24 -41.52 -35.16
C ALA A 270 -14.16 -43.03 -34.90
#